data_AF-A0A1V0A0K4-F1
#
_entry.id   AF-A0A1V0A0K4-F1
#
_cell.length_a   1.000
_cell.length_b   1.000
_cell.length_c   1.000
_cell.angle_alpha   90.00
_cell.angle_beta   90.00
_cell.angle_gamma   90.00
#
_symmetry.space_group_name_H-M   'P 1'
#
loop_
_entity.id
_entity.type
_entity.pdbx_description
1 polymer ?
#
loop_
_entity_poly.entity_id
_entity_poly.type
_entity_poly.pdbx_seq_one_letter_code
_entity_poly.pdbx_strand_id
1 'polypeptide(L)'
;MRNSQLAPAIAGLGAALAMLAVPSAASAQSTSQTQTQTQAQAQAQALGVHRRSASCTSPSGQKINVSWGDGNVSTTVYFNNHCNQKRWVELKFVKQNHDFFWKCFSVNPRTSGKKKVDNSNPDQVVLTKKKTNC
;
A
#
# COMPACT_ATOMS: atom_id res chain seq x y z
N MET A 1 54.62 1.99 0.00
CA MET A 1 54.50 3.29 0.68
C MET A 1 53.38 3.16 1.70
N ARG A 2 53.74 3.25 2.99
CA ARG A 2 52.80 3.35 4.11
C ARG A 2 52.06 4.68 4.00
N ASN A 3 50.82 4.75 4.47
CA ASN A 3 50.35 5.87 5.28
C ASN A 3 49.10 5.48 6.07
N SER A 4 49.08 5.96 7.30
CA SER A 4 48.33 5.46 8.46
C SER A 4 47.12 6.35 8.79
N GLN A 5 46.15 5.77 9.52
CA GLN A 5 45.45 6.36 10.69
C GLN A 5 44.53 7.61 10.47
N LEU A 6 43.48 7.95 11.22
CA LEU A 6 42.90 7.61 12.54
C LEU A 6 41.39 8.00 12.54
N ALA A 7 40.60 7.39 13.41
CA ALA A 7 39.25 7.85 13.80
C ALA A 7 39.30 8.91 14.91
N PRO A 8 38.19 9.62 15.18
CA PRO A 8 37.84 9.91 16.56
C PRO A 8 36.39 9.54 16.92
N ALA A 9 36.26 8.97 18.11
CA ALA A 9 35.02 8.77 18.85
C ALA A 9 34.66 10.06 19.61
N ILE A 10 33.37 10.38 19.72
CA ILE A 10 32.88 11.42 20.64
C ILE A 10 31.84 10.76 21.55
N ALA A 11 32.26 10.60 22.81
CA ALA A 11 31.41 10.26 23.95
C ALA A 11 30.76 11.53 24.50
N GLY A 12 29.48 11.44 24.88
CA GLY A 12 28.78 12.51 25.58
C GLY A 12 27.83 11.92 26.61
N LEU A 13 28.28 11.84 27.86
CA LEU A 13 27.43 11.65 29.05
C LEU A 13 26.70 12.97 29.37
N GLY A 14 25.43 12.89 29.71
CA GLY A 14 24.67 13.99 30.31
C GLY A 14 23.69 13.43 31.35
N ALA A 15 23.92 13.79 32.61
CA ALA A 15 23.31 13.22 33.80
C ALA A 15 21.92 13.80 34.14
N ALA A 16 21.24 13.04 35.00
CA ALA A 16 19.90 13.13 35.56
C ALA A 16 19.40 14.50 36.06
N LEU A 17 18.07 14.66 36.02
CA LEU A 17 17.28 15.35 37.05
C LEU A 17 15.98 14.56 37.29
N ALA A 18 15.90 13.92 38.45
CA ALA A 18 14.71 13.27 39.00
C ALA A 18 13.97 14.26 39.90
N MET A 19 12.65 14.39 39.75
CA MET A 19 11.64 14.94 40.70
C MET A 19 10.27 14.76 40.01
N LEU A 20 9.12 14.39 40.58
CA LEU A 20 8.61 14.11 41.93
C LEU A 20 7.29 13.30 41.75
N ALA A 21 6.92 12.51 42.75
CA ALA A 21 5.75 11.64 42.82
C ALA A 21 4.39 12.37 42.84
N VAL A 22 3.31 11.71 42.39
CA VAL A 22 2.06 11.38 43.15
C VAL A 22 1.26 10.30 42.37
N PRO A 23 0.82 9.18 42.98
CA PRO A 23 -0.21 8.33 42.39
C PRO A 23 -1.60 8.85 42.77
N SER A 24 -2.41 9.20 41.76
CA SER A 24 -3.85 9.35 41.92
C SER A 24 -4.52 8.83 40.67
N ALA A 25 -4.95 7.57 40.73
CA ALA A 25 -5.94 7.05 39.80
C ALA A 25 -6.86 6.12 40.59
N ALA A 26 -7.99 6.69 40.98
CA ALA A 26 -9.16 5.97 41.39
C ALA A 26 -9.57 4.96 40.31
N SER A 27 -10.00 3.78 40.77
CA SER A 27 -10.75 2.79 40.03
C SER A 27 -11.97 3.39 39.33
N ALA A 28 -12.17 3.08 38.03
CA ALA A 28 -13.39 2.43 37.54
C ALA A 28 -13.46 2.35 36.00
N GLN A 29 -13.95 1.19 35.56
CA GLN A 29 -14.80 0.97 34.39
C GLN A 29 -14.16 0.89 32.99
N SER A 30 -13.95 -0.36 32.60
CA SER A 30 -13.99 -0.82 31.21
C SER A 30 -15.27 -0.33 30.51
N THR A 31 -15.12 0.56 29.54
CA THR A 31 -16.10 0.76 28.47
C THR A 31 -15.37 0.87 27.14
N SER A 32 -15.81 0.06 26.19
CA SER A 32 -15.30 -0.08 24.84
C SER A 32 -15.24 1.28 24.12
N GLN A 33 -14.04 1.78 23.83
CA GLN A 33 -13.86 2.98 23.03
C GLN A 33 -13.85 2.63 21.54
N THR A 34 -15.01 2.82 20.91
CA THR A 34 -15.11 3.15 19.50
C THR A 34 -14.40 4.48 19.28
N GLN A 35 -13.20 4.44 18.69
CA GLN A 35 -12.46 5.65 18.31
C GLN A 35 -13.09 6.25 17.04
N THR A 36 -13.97 7.22 17.23
CA THR A 36 -14.34 8.17 16.19
C THR A 36 -13.25 9.24 16.11
N GLN A 37 -12.33 9.11 15.15
CA GLN A 37 -11.37 10.16 14.82
C GLN A 37 -12.06 11.23 13.96
N THR A 38 -12.36 12.37 14.56
CA THR A 38 -12.70 13.60 13.85
C THR A 38 -11.42 14.21 13.29
N GLN A 39 -11.22 14.11 11.97
CA GLN A 39 -10.17 14.85 11.25
C GLN A 39 -10.81 16.04 10.54
N ALA A 40 -10.30 17.24 10.83
CA ALA A 40 -10.63 18.48 10.15
C ALA A 40 -10.36 18.33 8.64
N GLN A 41 -11.41 18.46 7.84
CA GLN A 41 -11.36 18.33 6.38
C GLN A 41 -10.89 19.65 5.76
N ALA A 42 -9.61 19.73 5.41
CA ALA A 42 -9.21 20.52 4.25
C ALA A 42 -9.76 19.79 3.01
N GLN A 43 -10.73 20.39 2.31
CA GLN A 43 -11.29 19.85 1.07
C GLN A 43 -10.27 19.94 -0.08
N ALA A 44 -9.28 19.06 -0.07
CA ALA A 44 -8.75 18.50 -1.30
C ALA A 44 -9.75 17.43 -1.75
N GLN A 45 -10.21 17.47 -3.00
CA GLN A 45 -11.02 16.39 -3.58
C GLN A 45 -10.24 15.08 -3.41
N ALA A 46 -10.63 14.24 -2.46
CA ALA A 46 -9.96 12.98 -2.19
C ALA A 46 -10.21 12.07 -3.39
N LEU A 47 -9.22 11.95 -4.29
CA LEU A 47 -9.25 10.98 -5.37
C LEU A 47 -9.52 9.59 -4.77
N GLY A 48 -10.52 8.88 -5.29
CA GLY A 48 -10.92 7.58 -4.78
C GLY A 48 -9.78 6.58 -4.91
N VAL A 49 -9.42 5.92 -3.80
CA VAL A 49 -8.47 4.81 -3.82
C VAL A 49 -9.23 3.49 -3.91
N HIS A 50 -9.11 2.85 -5.06
CA HIS A 50 -9.70 1.55 -5.35
C HIS A 50 -8.76 0.42 -4.96
N ARG A 51 -9.35 -0.73 -4.59
CA ARG A 51 -8.62 -1.92 -4.14
C ARG A 51 -9.24 -3.19 -4.70
N ARG A 52 -8.39 -4.15 -5.05
CA ARG A 52 -8.79 -5.51 -5.43
C ARG A 52 -7.83 -6.51 -4.82
N SER A 53 -8.34 -7.68 -4.42
CA SER A 53 -7.50 -8.79 -3.98
C SER A 53 -7.97 -10.10 -4.58
N ALA A 54 -7.08 -11.07 -4.67
CA ALA A 54 -7.41 -12.43 -5.05
C ALA A 54 -6.58 -13.43 -4.26
N SER A 55 -7.21 -14.52 -3.85
CA SER A 55 -6.56 -15.58 -3.08
C SER A 55 -5.48 -16.28 -3.89
N CYS A 56 -4.41 -16.64 -3.20
CA CYS A 56 -3.34 -17.48 -3.71
C CYS A 56 -3.78 -18.95 -3.70
N THR A 57 -3.33 -19.71 -4.70
CA THR A 57 -3.38 -21.18 -4.63
C THR A 57 -2.29 -21.71 -3.70
N SER A 58 -1.13 -21.05 -3.70
CA SER A 58 -0.04 -21.32 -2.76
C SER A 58 0.72 -20.00 -2.51
N PRO A 59 1.10 -19.67 -1.26
CA PRO A 59 0.65 -20.35 -0.04
C PRO A 59 -0.87 -20.18 0.15
N SER A 60 -1.54 -21.13 0.78
CA SER A 60 -2.94 -20.95 1.19
C SER A 60 -3.03 -19.82 2.23
N GLY A 61 -4.19 -19.17 2.30
CA GLY A 61 -4.43 -18.03 3.22
C GLY A 61 -3.79 -16.70 2.79
N GLN A 62 -2.87 -16.71 1.83
CA GLN A 62 -2.26 -15.51 1.26
C GLN A 62 -3.06 -14.95 0.08
N LYS A 63 -2.82 -13.68 -0.25
CA LYS A 63 -3.49 -12.97 -1.34
C LYS A 63 -2.51 -12.16 -2.19
N ILE A 64 -2.86 -11.93 -3.44
CA ILE A 64 -2.37 -10.78 -4.19
C ILE A 64 -3.30 -9.60 -3.89
N ASN A 65 -2.72 -8.44 -3.60
CA ASN A 65 -3.42 -7.19 -3.39
C ASN A 65 -3.01 -6.19 -4.47
N VAL A 66 -3.97 -5.44 -4.97
CA VAL A 66 -3.78 -4.40 -5.97
C VAL A 66 -4.57 -3.17 -5.57
N SER A 67 -4.01 -1.99 -5.74
CA SER A 67 -4.70 -0.71 -5.54
C SER A 67 -4.34 0.29 -6.62
N TRP A 68 -5.27 1.21 -6.89
CA TRP A 68 -5.08 2.30 -7.84
C TRP A 68 -5.93 3.49 -7.41
N GLY A 69 -5.48 4.70 -7.73
CA GLY A 69 -6.28 5.90 -7.55
C GLY A 69 -7.02 6.26 -8.83
N ASP A 70 -8.03 7.11 -8.69
CA ASP A 70 -8.57 7.88 -9.82
C ASP A 70 -7.44 8.74 -10.41
N GLY A 71 -7.19 8.56 -11.71
CA GLY A 71 -6.16 9.26 -12.45
C GLY A 71 -6.77 10.24 -13.45
N ASN A 72 -5.98 11.22 -13.89
CA ASN A 72 -6.40 12.08 -15.00
C ASN A 72 -6.00 11.46 -16.36
N VAL A 73 -4.69 11.27 -16.58
CA VAL A 73 -4.15 10.76 -17.86
C VAL A 73 -3.71 9.30 -17.77
N SER A 74 -3.28 8.85 -16.59
CA SER A 74 -2.69 7.54 -16.37
C SER A 74 -3.12 6.95 -15.04
N THR A 75 -3.23 5.63 -14.97
CA THR A 75 -3.44 4.89 -13.72
C THR A 75 -2.12 4.27 -13.28
N THR A 76 -1.73 4.55 -12.03
CA THR A 76 -0.66 3.82 -11.36
C THR A 76 -1.28 2.73 -10.50
N VAL A 77 -0.99 1.48 -10.87
CA VAL A 77 -1.45 0.30 -10.17
C VAL A 77 -0.36 -0.20 -9.25
N TYR A 78 -0.58 -0.11 -7.94
CA TYR A 78 0.28 -0.67 -6.91
C TYR A 78 -0.12 -2.12 -6.68
N PHE A 79 0.85 -3.01 -6.55
CA PHE A 79 0.61 -4.44 -6.35
C PHE A 79 1.50 -5.01 -5.25
N ASN A 80 0.99 -6.03 -4.58
CA ASN A 80 1.74 -6.85 -3.64
C ASN A 80 1.26 -8.30 -3.77
N ASN A 81 2.07 -9.13 -4.42
CA ASN A 81 1.77 -10.53 -4.70
C ASN A 81 2.44 -11.43 -3.66
N HIS A 82 1.70 -11.85 -2.64
CA HIS A 82 2.21 -12.82 -1.66
C HIS A 82 2.18 -14.26 -2.17
N CYS A 83 1.63 -14.52 -3.36
CA CYS A 83 1.55 -15.87 -3.93
C CYS A 83 2.91 -16.36 -4.42
N ASN A 84 3.09 -17.68 -4.40
CA ASN A 84 4.19 -18.40 -5.05
C ASN A 84 3.99 -18.55 -6.58
N GLN A 85 2.95 -17.90 -7.11
CA GLN A 85 2.47 -18.03 -8.47
C GLN A 85 2.51 -16.65 -9.13
N LYS A 86 2.83 -16.61 -10.43
CA LYS A 86 2.64 -15.40 -11.23
C LYS A 86 1.15 -15.08 -11.29
N ARG A 87 0.80 -13.79 -11.21
CA ARG A 87 -0.59 -13.32 -11.38
C ARG A 87 -0.66 -12.30 -12.50
N TRP A 88 -1.81 -12.23 -13.15
CA TRP A 88 -2.09 -11.22 -14.15
C TRP A 88 -3.05 -10.19 -13.57
N VAL A 89 -2.73 -8.92 -13.81
CA VAL A 89 -3.61 -7.79 -13.54
C VAL A 89 -4.15 -7.33 -14.88
N GLU A 90 -5.46 -7.40 -15.04
CA GLU A 90 -6.17 -7.09 -16.27
C GLU A 90 -7.08 -5.90 -16.01
N LEU A 91 -6.85 -4.80 -16.72
CA LEU A 91 -7.55 -3.54 -16.57
C LEU A 91 -8.41 -3.31 -17.82
N LYS A 92 -9.72 -3.18 -17.63
CA LYS A 92 -10.66 -2.79 -18.69
C LYS A 92 -10.81 -1.29 -18.68
N PHE A 93 -10.66 -0.66 -19.84
CA PHE A 93 -10.91 0.77 -20.04
C PHE A 93 -12.04 0.94 -21.04
N VAL A 94 -12.91 1.91 -20.79
CA VAL A 94 -14.01 2.27 -21.68
C VAL A 94 -13.63 3.55 -22.43
N LYS A 95 -13.80 3.55 -23.74
CA LYS A 95 -13.60 4.71 -24.62
C LYS A 95 -14.85 5.57 -24.65
N GLN A 96 -14.74 6.79 -25.16
CA GLN A 96 -15.88 7.71 -25.29
C GLN A 96 -17.03 7.16 -26.15
N ASN A 97 -16.73 6.30 -27.12
CA ASN A 97 -17.72 5.65 -27.97
C ASN A 97 -18.32 4.36 -27.38
N HIS A 98 -18.19 4.13 -26.07
CA HIS A 98 -18.63 2.94 -25.34
C HIS A 98 -17.92 1.62 -25.72
N ASP A 99 -16.97 1.63 -26.65
CA ASP A 99 -16.05 0.51 -26.84
C ASP A 99 -15.16 0.33 -25.61
N PHE A 100 -14.61 -0.86 -25.45
CA PHE A 100 -13.62 -1.14 -24.41
C PHE A 100 -12.36 -1.77 -24.96
N PHE A 101 -11.29 -1.66 -24.19
CA PHE A 101 -10.04 -2.37 -24.45
C PHE A 101 -9.40 -2.77 -23.13
N TRP A 102 -8.56 -3.82 -23.18
CA TRP A 102 -7.86 -4.33 -22.02
C TRP A 102 -6.38 -3.97 -22.06
N LYS A 103 -5.83 -3.61 -20.90
CA LYS A 103 -4.39 -3.55 -20.65
C LYS A 103 -4.05 -4.57 -19.58
N CYS A 104 -3.08 -5.42 -19.86
CA CYS A 104 -2.67 -6.46 -18.95
C CYS A 104 -1.18 -6.42 -18.67
N PHE A 105 -0.81 -6.73 -17.44
CA PHE A 105 0.57 -6.96 -17.05
C PHE A 105 0.66 -8.08 -16.02
N SER A 106 1.79 -8.77 -16.00
CA SER A 106 2.04 -9.82 -15.02
C SER A 106 2.78 -9.27 -13.80
N VAL A 107 2.45 -9.83 -12.64
CA VAL A 107 3.13 -9.62 -11.36
C VAL A 107 3.82 -10.92 -10.98
N ASN A 108 5.13 -10.85 -10.74
CA ASN A 108 5.94 -12.00 -10.38
C ASN A 108 5.57 -12.53 -8.99
N PRO A 109 5.79 -13.83 -8.71
CA PRO A 109 5.62 -14.40 -7.38
C PRO A 109 6.38 -13.60 -6.32
N ARG A 110 5.81 -13.44 -5.13
CA ARG A 110 6.52 -12.86 -3.96
C ARG A 110 7.13 -11.47 -4.22
N THR A 111 6.49 -10.66 -5.05
CA THR A 111 6.95 -9.29 -5.38
C THR A 111 5.90 -8.24 -5.06
N SER A 112 6.36 -7.04 -4.74
CA SER A 112 5.55 -5.83 -4.65
C SER A 112 6.12 -4.74 -5.55
N GLY A 113 5.31 -3.77 -5.90
CA GLY A 113 5.73 -2.69 -6.78
C GLY A 113 4.57 -1.89 -7.33
N LYS A 114 4.84 -1.19 -8.43
CA LYS A 114 3.85 -0.39 -9.15
C LYS A 114 4.04 -0.49 -10.65
N LYS A 115 2.94 -0.41 -11.40
CA LYS A 115 2.93 -0.31 -12.85
C LYS A 115 2.09 0.89 -13.25
N LYS A 116 2.69 1.80 -14.02
CA LYS A 116 1.96 2.87 -14.69
C LYS A 116 1.40 2.35 -16.00
N VAL A 117 0.14 2.69 -16.28
CA VAL A 117 -0.56 2.44 -17.54
C VAL A 117 -1.02 3.79 -18.07
N ASP A 118 -0.79 4.06 -19.35
CA ASP A 118 -1.07 5.35 -20.01
C ASP A 118 -2.56 5.52 -20.37
N ASN A 119 -3.42 5.08 -19.45
CA ASN A 119 -4.87 5.23 -19.46
C ASN A 119 -5.32 5.39 -18.02
N SER A 120 -6.25 6.32 -17.78
CA SER A 120 -6.83 6.58 -16.46
C SER A 120 -8.13 5.80 -16.24
N ASN A 121 -8.53 5.67 -14.98
CA ASN A 121 -9.86 5.24 -14.54
C ASN A 121 -10.35 3.94 -15.20
N PRO A 122 -9.71 2.80 -14.90
CA PRO A 122 -10.20 1.51 -15.38
C PRO A 122 -11.62 1.25 -14.85
N ASP A 123 -12.50 0.84 -15.77
CA ASP A 123 -13.89 0.42 -15.48
C ASP A 123 -13.90 -0.87 -14.64
N GLN A 124 -12.97 -1.78 -14.94
CA GLN A 124 -12.87 -3.05 -14.22
C GLN A 124 -11.40 -3.47 -14.04
N VAL A 125 -11.12 -4.08 -12.89
CA VAL A 125 -9.82 -4.70 -12.59
C VAL A 125 -10.01 -6.15 -12.17
N VAL A 126 -9.38 -7.06 -12.89
CA VAL A 126 -9.46 -8.51 -12.66
C VAL A 126 -8.07 -9.07 -12.36
N LEU A 127 -8.00 -10.00 -11.41
CA LEU A 127 -6.77 -10.66 -10.98
C LEU A 127 -6.82 -12.15 -11.30
N THR A 128 -6.15 -12.57 -12.37
CA THR A 128 -6.24 -13.93 -12.91
C THR A 128 -4.93 -14.71 -12.69
N LYS A 129 -4.99 -16.04 -12.83
CA LYS A 129 -3.79 -16.91 -12.78
C LYS A 129 -3.13 -17.04 -14.16
N LYS A 130 -3.92 -16.92 -15.21
CA LYS A 130 -3.51 -16.93 -16.63
C LYS A 130 -4.09 -15.67 -17.29
N LYS A 131 -3.44 -15.21 -18.35
CA LYS A 131 -3.92 -14.07 -19.14
C LYS A 131 -5.22 -14.48 -19.84
N THR A 132 -6.30 -13.74 -19.64
CA THR A 132 -7.64 -14.11 -20.14
C THR A 132 -8.22 -13.09 -21.13
N ASN A 133 -8.28 -11.80 -20.75
CA ASN A 133 -8.90 -10.76 -21.59
C ASN A 133 -7.90 -10.02 -22.49
N CYS A 134 -6.63 -10.36 -22.32
CA CYS A 134 -5.53 -10.05 -23.20
C CYS A 134 -4.83 -11.39 -23.53
#